data_AF-A0A1V8SF78-F1
#
_entry.id   AF-A0A1V8SF78-F1
#
_cell.length_a   1.000
_cell.length_b   1.000
_cell.length_c   1.000
_cell.angle_alpha   90.00
_cell.angle_beta   90.00
_cell.angle_gamma   90.00
#
_symmetry.space_group_name_H-M   'P 1'
#
loop_
_entity.id
_entity.type
_entity.pdbx_description
1 polymer ?
#
loop_
_entity_poly.entity_id
_entity_poly.type
_entity_poly.pdbx_seq_one_letter_code
_entity_poly.pdbx_strand_id
1 'polypeptide(L)'
;MPGVILNDDPSRKRKRLDGSSKLANGVKPRKAPKLAKSEDVASKIVDLEHTVRDSPDQYKNLDKLQGYVAKVDEDPEAANLAAVSLCRACCRLIANQNLVRNKSDGAEEVQVLQALKKRYQTYLRSMTAWLDGVDEGRQSTALTLIMRLVKEEASQEAQRADQAWRVAHGAFPTLIRALILQSDAAGAREEFVEKYVEEHDDVRYYMFLAIKYVLSDADGLDSSSYFNALDLLSRIQGVPDSEYQLEDWYGNEPESDSHALNSLSAHRRAAQEAWLGLFRSPITADHRKKILQVTTQQIIPWFSTKLEILTDFLTDSFNSGGSNALLSLQGIFHLITKNNIDYPDFYTKLYSLLDEDVLHSKHRSRFFRLLDTFLASSHLPAALIASFIKRLARLSLQAPPGAIVWIVPWT
;
A
#
# COMPACT_ATOMS: atom_id res chain seq x y z
N MET A 1 -12.19 61.06 20.24
CA MET A 1 -12.18 62.54 20.35
C MET A 1 -11.16 63.08 19.35
N PRO A 2 -11.41 64.23 18.71
CA PRO A 2 -11.27 64.39 17.26
C PRO A 2 -10.05 65.23 16.81
N GLY A 3 -9.65 65.02 15.54
CA GLY A 3 -9.25 66.07 14.57
C GLY A 3 -7.88 66.74 14.69
N VAL A 4 -7.18 66.91 13.56
CA VAL A 4 -7.01 68.22 12.86
C VAL A 4 -5.99 68.08 11.73
N ILE A 5 -6.38 68.56 10.55
CA ILE A 5 -5.58 68.80 9.34
C ILE A 5 -4.89 70.16 9.49
N LEU A 6 -3.62 70.29 9.10
CA LEU A 6 -3.08 71.56 8.60
C LEU A 6 -2.07 71.31 7.47
N ASN A 7 -2.52 71.62 6.25
CA ASN A 7 -1.65 72.05 5.16
C ASN A 7 -1.15 73.46 5.48
N ASP A 8 0.12 73.73 5.21
CA ASP A 8 0.55 75.08 4.83
C ASP A 8 1.81 74.99 3.97
N ASP A 9 1.63 75.32 2.70
CA ASP A 9 2.67 75.75 1.76
C ASP A 9 2.19 77.14 1.31
N PRO A 10 3.00 78.21 1.36
CA PRO A 10 3.78 78.52 0.16
C PRO A 10 5.05 79.36 0.40
N SER A 11 6.07 79.27 -0.48
CA SER A 11 6.65 80.47 -1.12
C SER A 11 7.81 80.22 -2.12
N ARG A 12 7.49 80.52 -3.38
CA ARG A 12 8.20 81.43 -4.32
C ARG A 12 9.65 81.14 -4.77
N LYS A 13 9.70 80.72 -6.06
CA LYS A 13 10.27 81.42 -7.25
C LYS A 13 11.81 81.46 -7.49
N ARG A 14 12.14 80.77 -8.61
CA ARG A 14 12.97 81.16 -9.79
C ARG A 14 14.50 81.28 -9.63
N LYS A 15 15.28 80.57 -10.47
CA LYS A 15 15.79 81.05 -11.79
C LYS A 15 16.58 79.95 -12.55
N ARG A 16 16.40 79.95 -13.88
CA ARG A 16 16.95 79.09 -14.96
C ARG A 16 18.46 79.26 -15.21
N LEU A 17 19.12 78.28 -15.84
CA LEU A 17 19.49 78.29 -17.29
C LEU A 17 20.35 77.07 -17.72
N ASP A 18 19.88 76.44 -18.80
CA ASP A 18 20.51 75.80 -19.97
C ASP A 18 21.98 75.35 -19.98
N GLY A 19 22.21 74.18 -20.58
CA GLY A 19 23.40 73.98 -21.42
C GLY A 19 23.91 72.55 -21.68
N SER A 20 23.52 72.02 -22.85
CA SER A 20 24.32 71.14 -23.73
C SER A 20 24.33 69.62 -23.54
N SER A 21 24.35 68.98 -24.72
CA SER A 21 24.24 67.57 -25.05
C SER A 21 25.51 66.76 -24.76
N LYS A 22 25.34 65.43 -24.58
CA LYS A 22 26.22 64.39 -25.16
C LYS A 22 25.62 62.98 -25.01
N LEU A 23 25.74 62.22 -26.09
CA LEU A 23 25.39 60.81 -26.27
C LEU A 23 26.29 59.89 -25.42
N ALA A 24 25.75 58.80 -24.86
CA ALA A 24 26.28 57.42 -25.00
C ALA A 24 25.56 56.40 -24.09
N ASN A 25 24.97 55.39 -24.75
CA ASN A 25 24.94 53.95 -24.44
C ASN A 25 24.68 53.44 -23.01
N GLY A 26 23.57 52.68 -22.89
CA GLY A 26 23.66 51.28 -22.44
C GLY A 26 22.94 50.92 -21.15
N VAL A 27 21.63 50.68 -21.21
CA VAL A 27 20.94 49.80 -20.26
C VAL A 27 19.94 48.93 -21.03
N LYS A 28 20.24 47.62 -21.14
CA LYS A 28 19.27 46.62 -21.63
C LYS A 28 18.14 46.47 -20.59
N PRO A 29 16.86 46.41 -20.99
CA PRO A 29 15.81 46.08 -20.05
C PRO A 29 15.98 44.62 -19.59
N ARG A 30 15.97 44.41 -18.27
CA ARG A 30 15.89 43.09 -17.64
C ARG A 30 14.67 42.37 -18.22
N LYS A 31 14.88 41.24 -18.91
CA LYS A 31 13.80 40.33 -19.31
C LYS A 31 13.05 39.87 -18.07
N ALA A 32 11.74 40.06 -18.07
CA ALA A 32 10.83 39.47 -17.09
C ALA A 32 10.99 37.92 -17.06
N PRO A 33 10.71 37.26 -15.92
CA PRO A 33 10.82 35.82 -15.82
C PRO A 33 9.84 35.12 -16.77
N LYS A 34 10.24 33.95 -17.28
CA LYS A 34 9.46 33.10 -18.20
C LYS A 34 8.21 32.56 -17.50
N LEU A 35 7.06 33.26 -17.52
CA LEU A 35 5.77 32.67 -17.15
C LEU A 35 4.94 32.20 -18.37
N ALA A 36 5.07 32.87 -19.53
CA ALA A 36 4.22 32.60 -20.70
C ALA A 36 4.41 31.21 -21.36
N LYS A 37 5.51 30.49 -21.07
CA LYS A 37 5.76 29.17 -21.68
C LYS A 37 4.96 28.04 -21.01
N SER A 38 4.70 28.13 -19.71
CA SER A 38 3.98 27.09 -18.96
C SER A 38 2.48 27.14 -19.28
N GLU A 39 1.87 28.33 -19.33
CA GLU A 39 0.46 28.51 -19.72
C GLU A 39 0.17 28.00 -21.15
N ASP A 40 1.10 28.21 -22.09
CA ASP A 40 0.96 27.77 -23.49
C ASP A 40 1.18 26.25 -23.66
N VAL A 41 1.83 25.58 -22.72
CA VAL A 41 1.91 24.10 -22.71
C VAL A 41 0.67 23.51 -22.06
N ALA A 42 0.18 24.10 -20.98
CA ALA A 42 -1.03 23.67 -20.30
C ALA A 42 -2.27 23.76 -21.20
N SER A 43 -2.45 24.87 -21.94
CA SER A 43 -3.53 25.02 -22.92
C SER A 43 -3.47 23.95 -24.01
N LYS A 44 -2.28 23.68 -24.57
CA LYS A 44 -2.09 22.63 -25.59
C LYS A 44 -2.44 21.25 -25.08
N ILE A 45 -2.13 20.92 -23.83
CA ILE A 45 -2.47 19.61 -23.24
C ILE A 45 -4.00 19.46 -23.13
N VAL A 46 -4.70 20.50 -22.71
CA VAL A 46 -6.17 20.51 -22.63
C VAL A 46 -6.81 20.41 -24.02
N ASP A 47 -6.27 21.13 -25.01
CA ASP A 47 -6.74 21.05 -26.39
C ASP A 47 -6.51 19.65 -26.99
N LEU A 48 -5.37 19.03 -26.69
CA LEU A 48 -5.08 17.64 -27.05
C LEU A 48 -6.08 16.67 -26.38
N GLU A 49 -6.51 16.91 -25.14
CA GLU A 49 -7.57 16.13 -24.49
C GLU A 49 -8.90 16.24 -25.25
N HIS A 50 -9.32 17.48 -25.56
CA HIS A 50 -10.60 17.72 -26.21
C HIS A 50 -10.65 17.13 -27.62
N THR A 51 -9.52 17.13 -28.32
CA THR A 51 -9.40 16.56 -29.67
C THR A 51 -9.29 15.04 -29.69
N VAL A 52 -9.20 14.32 -28.57
CA VAL A 52 -9.26 12.84 -28.57
C VAL A 52 -10.71 12.32 -28.60
N ARG A 53 -11.72 13.22 -28.54
CA ARG A 53 -13.13 12.86 -28.37
C ARG A 53 -13.79 12.18 -29.57
N ASP A 54 -13.34 12.42 -30.81
CA ASP A 54 -14.27 12.32 -31.95
C ASP A 54 -13.83 11.40 -33.10
N SER A 55 -12.59 10.90 -33.17
CA SER A 55 -12.14 10.09 -34.34
C SER A 55 -10.94 9.17 -34.10
N PRO A 56 -10.85 8.00 -34.77
CA PRO A 56 -9.70 7.10 -34.68
C PRO A 56 -8.37 7.71 -35.16
N ASP A 57 -8.42 8.69 -36.07
CA ASP A 57 -7.24 9.45 -36.51
C ASP A 57 -6.62 10.32 -35.40
N GLN A 58 -7.43 10.70 -34.40
CA GLN A 58 -7.02 11.56 -33.30
C GLN A 58 -6.33 10.79 -32.18
N TYR A 59 -6.34 9.45 -32.20
CA TYR A 59 -5.62 8.65 -31.22
C TYR A 59 -4.09 8.86 -31.26
N LYS A 60 -3.55 9.46 -32.31
CA LYS A 60 -2.15 9.93 -32.36
C LYS A 60 -1.86 11.03 -31.33
N ASN A 61 -2.87 11.78 -30.87
CA ASN A 61 -2.70 12.78 -29.82
C ASN A 61 -2.45 12.15 -28.45
N LEU A 62 -2.90 10.90 -28.22
CA LEU A 62 -2.53 10.13 -27.02
C LEU A 62 -1.01 9.89 -26.96
N ASP A 63 -0.37 9.63 -28.09
CA ASP A 63 1.08 9.42 -28.15
C ASP A 63 1.84 10.72 -27.80
N LYS A 64 1.28 11.89 -28.16
CA LYS A 64 1.85 13.20 -27.77
C LYS A 64 1.71 13.44 -26.26
N LEU A 65 0.54 13.16 -25.70
CA LEU A 65 0.31 13.24 -24.25
C LEU A 65 1.26 12.31 -23.50
N GLN A 66 1.45 11.08 -24.00
CA GLN A 66 2.40 10.12 -23.45
C GLN A 66 3.83 10.67 -23.46
N GLY A 67 4.21 11.41 -24.51
CA GLY A 67 5.51 12.07 -24.60
C GLY A 67 5.73 13.15 -23.53
N TYR A 68 4.68 13.85 -23.09
CA TYR A 68 4.77 14.77 -21.95
C TYR A 68 4.88 14.03 -20.61
N VAL A 69 4.12 12.95 -20.42
CA VAL A 69 4.20 12.08 -19.22
C VAL A 69 5.61 11.51 -19.03
N ALA A 70 6.28 11.13 -20.11
CA ALA A 70 7.64 10.60 -20.06
C ALA A 70 8.71 11.64 -19.64
N LYS A 71 8.38 12.95 -19.67
CA LYS A 71 9.29 14.05 -19.35
C LYS A 71 9.05 14.63 -17.95
N VAL A 72 8.62 13.78 -17.02
CA VAL A 72 8.29 14.18 -15.65
C VAL A 72 9.45 14.87 -14.92
N ASP A 73 10.70 14.49 -15.23
CA ASP A 73 11.88 15.11 -14.60
C ASP A 73 12.27 16.46 -15.22
N GLU A 74 11.80 16.76 -16.44
CA GLU A 74 12.04 18.06 -17.11
C GLU A 74 10.96 19.09 -16.74
N ASP A 75 9.70 18.67 -16.74
CA ASP A 75 8.53 19.53 -16.49
C ASP A 75 7.43 18.75 -15.74
N PRO A 76 7.51 18.69 -14.39
CA PRO A 76 6.59 17.88 -13.59
C PRO A 76 5.15 18.41 -13.64
N GLU A 77 4.94 19.71 -13.79
CA GLU A 77 3.60 20.30 -13.89
C GLU A 77 2.93 19.89 -15.21
N ALA A 78 3.63 20.01 -16.34
CA ALA A 78 3.11 19.57 -17.63
C ALA A 78 2.92 18.06 -17.68
N ALA A 79 3.83 17.27 -17.10
CA ALA A 79 3.71 15.83 -17.02
C ALA A 79 2.48 15.40 -16.20
N ASN A 80 2.25 16.01 -15.03
CA ASN A 80 1.06 15.76 -14.20
C ASN A 80 -0.23 16.10 -14.94
N LEU A 81 -0.29 17.27 -15.58
CA LEU A 81 -1.46 17.66 -16.37
C LEU A 81 -1.71 16.68 -17.53
N ALA A 82 -0.64 16.29 -18.24
CA ALA A 82 -0.71 15.31 -19.30
C ALA A 82 -1.21 13.96 -18.79
N ALA A 83 -0.71 13.47 -17.66
CA ALA A 83 -1.17 12.22 -17.05
C ALA A 83 -2.65 12.27 -16.69
N VAL A 84 -3.12 13.34 -16.05
CA VAL A 84 -4.55 13.54 -15.74
C VAL A 84 -5.41 13.55 -17.00
N SER A 85 -4.96 14.23 -18.06
CA SER A 85 -5.69 14.29 -19.34
C SER A 85 -5.75 12.91 -20.03
N LEU A 86 -4.64 12.15 -20.00
CA LEU A 86 -4.55 10.80 -20.54
C LEU A 86 -5.45 9.84 -19.76
N CYS A 87 -5.47 9.94 -18.43
CA CYS A 87 -6.38 9.19 -17.58
C CYS A 87 -7.83 9.41 -17.99
N ARG A 88 -8.26 10.67 -18.12
CA ARG A 88 -9.64 11.00 -18.53
C ARG A 88 -9.96 10.44 -19.92
N ALA A 89 -9.02 10.52 -20.86
CA ALA A 89 -9.20 9.95 -22.19
C ALA A 89 -9.33 8.42 -22.13
N CYS A 90 -8.50 7.74 -21.34
CA CYS A 90 -8.59 6.29 -21.13
C CYS A 90 -9.90 5.88 -20.45
N CYS A 91 -10.34 6.58 -19.39
CA CYS A 91 -11.63 6.38 -18.74
C CYS A 91 -12.79 6.44 -19.75
N ARG A 92 -12.79 7.46 -20.63
CA ARG A 92 -13.82 7.59 -21.68
C ARG A 92 -13.77 6.45 -22.69
N LEU A 93 -12.58 6.00 -23.10
CA LEU A 93 -12.44 4.87 -24.02
C LEU A 93 -12.94 3.56 -23.39
N ILE A 94 -12.74 3.38 -22.08
CA ILE A 94 -13.27 2.26 -21.31
C ILE A 94 -14.80 2.35 -21.23
N ALA A 95 -15.34 3.49 -20.82
CA ALA A 95 -16.79 3.72 -20.70
C ALA A 95 -17.54 3.50 -22.04
N ASN A 96 -16.93 3.92 -23.15
CA ASN A 96 -17.50 3.73 -24.50
C ASN A 96 -17.32 2.31 -25.05
N GLN A 97 -16.71 1.39 -24.30
CA GLN A 97 -16.41 0.01 -24.71
C GLN A 97 -15.47 -0.10 -25.93
N ASN A 98 -14.71 0.96 -26.26
CA ASN A 98 -13.80 0.98 -27.42
C ASN A 98 -12.59 0.04 -27.27
N LEU A 99 -12.34 -0.47 -26.07
CA LEU A 99 -11.27 -1.44 -25.77
C LEU A 99 -11.78 -2.89 -25.76
N VAL A 100 -13.07 -3.11 -26.01
CA VAL A 100 -13.70 -4.43 -26.07
C VAL A 100 -13.83 -4.86 -27.53
N ARG A 101 -13.50 -6.13 -27.81
CA ARG A 101 -13.65 -6.70 -29.15
C ARG A 101 -15.10 -7.14 -29.35
N ASN A 102 -15.75 -6.67 -30.41
CA ASN A 102 -17.07 -7.15 -30.80
C ASN A 102 -16.95 -8.30 -31.80
N LYS A 103 -17.99 -9.15 -31.84
CA LYS A 103 -18.04 -10.30 -32.76
C LYS A 103 -18.15 -9.87 -34.24
N SER A 104 -18.60 -8.64 -34.48
CA SER A 104 -18.78 -8.03 -35.80
C SER A 104 -17.53 -7.29 -36.32
N ASP A 105 -16.46 -7.18 -35.53
CA ASP A 105 -15.32 -6.33 -35.89
C ASP A 105 -14.57 -6.85 -37.12
N GLY A 106 -14.34 -5.95 -38.08
CA GLY A 106 -13.50 -6.21 -39.24
C GLY A 106 -12.00 -6.25 -38.91
N ALA A 107 -11.16 -6.64 -39.88
CA ALA A 107 -9.70 -6.74 -39.67
C ALA A 107 -9.03 -5.40 -39.29
N GLU A 108 -9.50 -4.29 -39.85
CA GLU A 108 -8.97 -2.94 -39.55
C GLU A 108 -9.35 -2.46 -38.14
N GLU A 109 -10.60 -2.70 -37.72
CA GLU A 109 -11.08 -2.36 -36.37
C GLU A 109 -10.33 -3.13 -35.29
N VAL A 110 -10.02 -4.41 -35.55
CA VAL A 110 -9.18 -5.22 -34.66
C VAL A 110 -7.76 -4.64 -34.54
N GLN A 111 -7.17 -4.13 -35.61
CA GLN A 111 -5.85 -3.48 -35.54
C GLN A 111 -5.90 -2.18 -34.72
N VAL A 112 -6.93 -1.35 -34.91
CA VAL A 112 -7.13 -0.13 -34.12
C VAL A 112 -7.28 -0.47 -32.64
N LEU A 113 -8.07 -1.49 -32.30
CA LEU A 113 -8.25 -1.96 -30.93
C LEU A 113 -6.92 -2.45 -30.31
N GLN A 114 -6.12 -3.22 -31.04
CA GLN A 114 -4.80 -3.65 -30.56
C GLN A 114 -3.86 -2.47 -30.30
N ALA A 115 -3.87 -1.46 -31.17
CA ALA A 115 -3.09 -0.24 -30.99
C ALA A 115 -3.54 0.55 -29.75
N LEU A 116 -4.86 0.67 -29.53
CA LEU A 116 -5.41 1.32 -28.35
C LEU A 116 -5.05 0.58 -27.06
N LYS A 117 -5.18 -0.75 -27.03
CA LYS A 117 -4.73 -1.57 -25.89
C LYS A 117 -3.25 -1.36 -25.60
N LYS A 118 -2.39 -1.32 -26.62
CA LYS A 118 -0.96 -1.06 -26.45
C LYS A 118 -0.68 0.33 -25.85
N ARG A 119 -1.41 1.37 -26.28
CA ARG A 119 -1.31 2.72 -25.70
C ARG A 119 -1.74 2.74 -24.25
N TYR A 120 -2.86 2.11 -23.94
CA TYR A 120 -3.34 1.96 -22.56
C TYR A 120 -2.31 1.28 -21.65
N GLN A 121 -1.71 0.18 -22.11
CA GLN A 121 -0.62 -0.50 -21.40
C GLN A 121 0.62 0.39 -21.22
N THR A 122 0.93 1.23 -22.20
CA THR A 122 2.07 2.17 -22.11
C THR A 122 1.81 3.25 -21.08
N TYR A 123 0.56 3.74 -21.01
CA TYR A 123 0.13 4.67 -19.97
C TYR A 123 0.21 4.04 -18.58
N LEU A 124 -0.37 2.85 -18.39
CA LEU A 124 -0.28 2.12 -17.12
C LEU A 124 1.16 1.91 -16.66
N ARG A 125 2.07 1.50 -17.56
CA ARG A 125 3.51 1.34 -17.24
C ARG A 125 4.15 2.64 -16.78
N SER A 126 3.75 3.77 -17.36
CA SER A 126 4.28 5.07 -16.94
C SER A 126 3.75 5.48 -15.58
N MET A 127 2.47 5.22 -15.30
CA MET A 127 1.88 5.45 -13.98
C MET A 127 2.49 4.54 -12.92
N THR A 128 2.72 3.25 -13.23
CA THR A 128 3.44 2.38 -12.29
C THR A 128 4.86 2.86 -12.10
N ALA A 129 5.57 3.32 -13.14
CA ALA A 129 6.91 3.88 -12.98
C ALA A 129 6.92 5.12 -12.06
N TRP A 130 5.84 5.91 -12.04
CA TRP A 130 5.70 7.04 -11.12
C TRP A 130 5.49 6.63 -9.65
N LEU A 131 5.09 5.39 -9.39
CA LEU A 131 5.04 4.83 -8.03
C LEU A 131 6.44 4.51 -7.49
N ASP A 132 7.44 4.33 -8.36
CA ASP A 132 8.82 4.03 -7.98
C ASP A 132 9.62 5.34 -7.87
N GLY A 133 9.89 5.79 -6.65
CA GLY A 133 10.67 7.01 -6.42
C GLY A 133 10.47 7.63 -5.04
N VAL A 134 11.11 8.77 -4.78
CA VAL A 134 11.07 9.41 -3.45
C VAL A 134 9.94 10.46 -3.34
N ASP A 135 9.34 10.84 -4.46
CA ASP A 135 8.33 11.90 -4.52
C ASP A 135 6.93 11.36 -4.14
N GLU A 136 6.58 11.46 -2.86
CA GLU A 136 5.29 11.04 -2.31
C GLU A 136 4.09 11.67 -3.03
N GLY A 137 4.20 12.94 -3.48
CA GLY A 137 3.13 13.62 -4.20
C GLY A 137 2.89 13.01 -5.58
N ARG A 138 3.96 12.63 -6.27
CA ARG A 138 3.89 11.91 -7.55
C ARG A 138 3.31 10.51 -7.38
N GLN A 139 3.72 9.78 -6.34
CA GLN A 139 3.17 8.46 -6.00
C GLN A 139 1.67 8.52 -5.75
N SER A 140 1.23 9.46 -4.91
CA SER A 140 -0.18 9.65 -4.58
C SER A 140 -1.02 9.99 -5.82
N THR A 141 -0.47 10.83 -6.69
CA THR A 141 -1.10 11.18 -7.98
C THR A 141 -1.22 9.94 -8.87
N ALA A 142 -0.13 9.18 -9.05
CA ALA A 142 -0.13 7.98 -9.88
C ALA A 142 -1.09 6.91 -9.35
N LEU A 143 -1.09 6.66 -8.05
CA LEU A 143 -2.02 5.73 -7.38
C LEU A 143 -3.48 6.15 -7.62
N THR A 144 -3.79 7.43 -7.42
CA THR A 144 -5.13 7.97 -7.64
C THR A 144 -5.57 7.82 -9.10
N LEU A 145 -4.68 8.06 -10.06
CA LEU A 145 -4.98 7.92 -11.50
C LEU A 145 -5.19 6.45 -11.90
N ILE A 146 -4.37 5.52 -11.38
CA ILE A 146 -4.55 4.09 -11.64
C ILE A 146 -5.87 3.60 -11.02
N MET A 147 -6.17 3.98 -9.78
CA MET A 147 -7.42 3.57 -9.14
C MET A 147 -8.66 4.15 -9.86
N ARG A 148 -8.57 5.35 -10.44
CA ARG A 148 -9.64 5.85 -11.33
C ARG A 148 -9.86 4.98 -12.56
N LEU A 149 -8.78 4.44 -13.17
CA LEU A 149 -8.93 3.48 -14.25
C LEU A 149 -9.57 2.19 -13.76
N VAL A 150 -9.13 1.67 -12.60
CA VAL A 150 -9.72 0.48 -11.97
C VAL A 150 -11.21 0.68 -11.76
N LYS A 151 -11.64 1.86 -11.28
CA LYS A 151 -13.05 2.17 -11.08
C LYS A 151 -13.85 2.05 -12.37
N GLU A 152 -13.35 2.67 -13.45
CA GLU A 152 -14.03 2.63 -14.75
C GLU A 152 -14.05 1.21 -15.35
N GLU A 153 -13.00 0.41 -15.16
CA GLU A 153 -12.98 -0.99 -15.60
C GLU A 153 -13.95 -1.86 -14.78
N ALA A 154 -14.01 -1.64 -13.46
CA ALA A 154 -14.85 -2.38 -12.52
C ALA A 154 -16.33 -1.95 -12.51
N SER A 155 -16.65 -0.77 -13.05
CA SER A 155 -18.03 -0.27 -13.17
C SER A 155 -18.71 -0.63 -14.49
N GLN A 156 -18.08 -1.43 -15.36
CA GLN A 156 -18.72 -1.96 -16.56
C GLN A 156 -19.80 -3.01 -16.25
N GLU A 157 -20.46 -3.55 -17.29
CA GLU A 157 -21.41 -4.66 -17.16
C GLU A 157 -20.86 -5.80 -16.28
N ALA A 158 -21.71 -6.43 -15.45
CA ALA A 158 -21.29 -7.30 -14.34
C ALA A 158 -20.27 -8.39 -14.70
N GLN A 159 -20.42 -9.07 -15.86
CA GLN A 159 -19.45 -10.08 -16.29
C GLN A 159 -18.06 -9.50 -16.61
N ARG A 160 -18.00 -8.26 -17.10
CA ARG A 160 -16.75 -7.57 -17.43
C ARG A 160 -16.14 -6.94 -16.18
N ALA A 161 -16.98 -6.44 -15.26
CA ALA A 161 -16.56 -5.93 -13.98
C ALA A 161 -15.75 -6.98 -13.19
N ASP A 162 -16.27 -8.21 -13.01
CA ASP A 162 -15.54 -9.27 -12.29
C ASP A 162 -14.24 -9.68 -13.00
N GLN A 163 -14.23 -9.66 -14.35
CA GLN A 163 -13.03 -9.95 -15.13
C GLN A 163 -11.98 -8.84 -15.00
N ALA A 164 -12.39 -7.57 -14.97
CA ALA A 164 -11.49 -6.42 -14.89
C ALA A 164 -10.51 -6.51 -13.72
N TRP A 165 -10.99 -7.00 -12.58
CA TRP A 165 -10.17 -7.22 -11.39
C TRP A 165 -9.10 -8.30 -11.54
N ARG A 166 -9.28 -9.26 -12.45
CA ARG A 166 -8.44 -10.47 -12.57
C ARG A 166 -7.60 -10.53 -13.84
N VAL A 167 -7.90 -9.73 -14.85
CA VAL A 167 -7.12 -9.73 -16.10
C VAL A 167 -5.68 -9.30 -15.80
N ALA A 168 -4.70 -10.15 -16.10
CA ALA A 168 -3.28 -9.89 -15.77
C ALA A 168 -2.72 -8.56 -16.33
N HIS A 169 -3.30 -8.07 -17.42
CA HIS A 169 -2.97 -6.77 -18.03
C HIS A 169 -3.96 -5.65 -17.68
N GLY A 170 -4.93 -5.88 -16.79
CA GLY A 170 -5.84 -4.85 -16.30
C GLY A 170 -5.14 -3.85 -15.37
N ALA A 171 -5.78 -2.72 -15.09
CA ALA A 171 -5.18 -1.70 -14.22
C ALA A 171 -4.89 -2.25 -12.82
N PHE A 172 -5.83 -3.00 -12.24
CA PHE A 172 -5.73 -3.45 -10.85
C PHE A 172 -4.61 -4.48 -10.63
N PRO A 173 -4.52 -5.60 -11.37
CA PRO A 173 -3.39 -6.52 -11.21
C PRO A 173 -2.03 -5.89 -11.52
N THR A 174 -1.99 -4.95 -12.47
CA THR A 174 -0.77 -4.20 -12.80
C THR A 174 -0.33 -3.31 -11.63
N LEU A 175 -1.29 -2.65 -10.94
CA LEU A 175 -1.03 -1.88 -9.73
C LEU A 175 -0.47 -2.75 -8.61
N ILE A 176 -1.14 -3.86 -8.29
CA ILE A 176 -0.71 -4.75 -7.20
C ILE A 176 0.69 -5.31 -7.49
N ARG A 177 0.96 -5.71 -8.74
CA ARG A 177 2.28 -6.17 -9.15
C ARG A 177 3.34 -5.08 -8.98
N ALA A 178 3.03 -3.82 -9.33
CA ALA A 178 3.94 -2.70 -9.14
C ALA A 178 4.23 -2.43 -7.65
N LEU A 179 3.18 -2.37 -6.80
CA LEU A 179 3.32 -2.16 -5.36
C LEU A 179 4.17 -3.23 -4.64
N ILE A 180 4.17 -4.45 -5.18
CA ILE A 180 5.00 -5.57 -4.68
C ILE A 180 6.44 -5.45 -5.20
N LEU A 181 6.64 -5.22 -6.50
CA LEU A 181 7.97 -5.23 -7.11
C LEU A 181 8.82 -3.99 -6.84
N GLN A 182 8.19 -2.84 -6.54
CA GLN A 182 8.89 -1.57 -6.39
C GLN A 182 9.37 -1.35 -4.95
N SER A 183 10.66 -1.06 -4.84
CA SER A 183 11.33 -0.87 -3.55
C SER A 183 10.83 0.40 -2.86
N ASP A 184 10.80 1.51 -3.60
CA ASP A 184 10.57 2.85 -3.07
C ASP A 184 9.10 3.26 -3.17
N ALA A 185 8.17 2.35 -2.89
CA ALA A 185 6.72 2.61 -2.97
C ALA A 185 6.00 2.48 -1.61
N ALA A 186 6.72 2.71 -0.49
CA ALA A 186 6.18 2.50 0.85
C ALA A 186 5.00 3.43 1.17
N GLY A 187 5.09 4.72 0.80
CA GLY A 187 3.99 5.68 0.96
C GLY A 187 2.79 5.32 0.09
N ALA A 188 3.02 4.92 -1.16
CA ALA A 188 1.95 4.41 -2.03
C ALA A 188 1.26 3.15 -1.47
N ARG A 189 2.01 2.22 -0.86
CA ARG A 189 1.43 1.03 -0.20
C ARG A 189 0.55 1.41 0.99
N GLU A 190 0.97 2.39 1.78
CA GLU A 190 0.20 2.90 2.90
C GLU A 190 -1.07 3.60 2.44
N GLU A 191 -0.98 4.58 1.53
CA GLU A 191 -2.15 5.26 0.96
C GLU A 191 -3.11 4.26 0.30
N PHE A 192 -2.59 3.27 -0.43
CA PHE A 192 -3.41 2.26 -1.08
C PHE A 192 -4.26 1.47 -0.06
N VAL A 193 -3.64 1.04 1.04
CA VAL A 193 -4.35 0.26 2.05
C VAL A 193 -5.38 1.14 2.77
N GLU A 194 -4.96 2.31 3.25
CA GLU A 194 -5.84 3.18 4.05
C GLU A 194 -7.04 3.72 3.26
N LYS A 195 -6.83 4.14 2.02
CA LYS A 195 -7.86 4.84 1.24
C LYS A 195 -8.75 3.92 0.41
N TYR A 196 -8.29 2.70 0.11
CA TYR A 196 -9.00 1.80 -0.80
C TYR A 196 -9.23 0.41 -0.23
N VAL A 197 -8.27 -0.21 0.46
CA VAL A 197 -8.41 -1.60 0.96
C VAL A 197 -9.26 -1.66 2.23
N GLU A 198 -9.08 -0.69 3.15
CA GLU A 198 -9.90 -0.62 4.37
C GLU A 198 -11.33 -0.12 4.07
N GLU A 199 -11.48 0.74 3.06
CA GLU A 199 -12.75 1.38 2.71
C GLU A 199 -13.62 0.54 1.76
N HIS A 200 -13.05 -0.43 1.05
CA HIS A 200 -13.79 -1.18 0.01
C HIS A 200 -13.51 -2.70 0.04
N ASP A 201 -14.59 -3.48 0.12
CA ASP A 201 -14.58 -4.93 0.24
C ASP A 201 -14.06 -5.64 -1.00
N ASP A 202 -14.48 -5.19 -2.18
CA ASP A 202 -14.03 -5.72 -3.47
C ASP A 202 -12.54 -5.49 -3.66
N VAL A 203 -12.05 -4.27 -3.40
CA VAL A 203 -10.61 -3.94 -3.48
C VAL A 203 -9.80 -4.88 -2.59
N ARG A 204 -10.22 -5.08 -1.34
CA ARG A 204 -9.56 -6.00 -0.40
C ARG A 204 -9.58 -7.44 -0.89
N TYR A 205 -10.74 -7.93 -1.34
CA TYR A 205 -10.89 -9.29 -1.85
C TYR A 205 -9.97 -9.55 -3.05
N TYR A 206 -10.01 -8.68 -4.06
CA TYR A 206 -9.22 -8.86 -5.27
C TYR A 206 -7.73 -8.59 -5.03
N MET A 207 -7.37 -7.73 -4.07
CA MET A 207 -5.99 -7.55 -3.64
C MET A 207 -5.40 -8.88 -3.16
N PHE A 208 -6.12 -9.64 -2.33
CA PHE A 208 -5.65 -10.96 -1.89
C PHE A 208 -5.41 -11.92 -3.06
N LEU A 209 -6.35 -11.95 -4.01
CA LEU A 209 -6.21 -12.79 -5.21
C LEU A 209 -5.03 -12.37 -6.08
N ALA A 210 -4.82 -11.07 -6.26
CA ALA A 210 -3.71 -10.52 -7.04
C ALA A 210 -2.36 -10.78 -6.35
N ILE A 211 -2.25 -10.61 -5.03
CA ILE A 211 -1.04 -10.95 -4.26
C ILE A 211 -0.72 -12.44 -4.42
N LYS A 212 -1.72 -13.31 -4.24
CA LYS A 212 -1.55 -14.76 -4.44
C LYS A 212 -1.00 -15.07 -5.84
N TYR A 213 -1.58 -14.45 -6.87
CA TYR A 213 -1.14 -14.64 -8.25
C TYR A 213 0.31 -14.18 -8.46
N VAL A 214 0.65 -12.97 -8.02
CA VAL A 214 2.01 -12.44 -8.10
C VAL A 214 3.01 -13.33 -7.35
N LEU A 215 2.69 -13.79 -6.15
CA LEU A 215 3.57 -14.67 -5.37
C LEU A 215 3.72 -16.08 -5.97
N SER A 216 2.73 -16.55 -6.72
CA SER A 216 2.81 -17.82 -7.45
C SER A 216 3.65 -17.73 -8.73
N ASP A 217 3.72 -16.53 -9.31
CA ASP A 217 4.59 -16.20 -10.44
C ASP A 217 5.97 -15.80 -9.90
N ALA A 218 6.82 -16.80 -9.64
CA ALA A 218 8.12 -16.60 -9.01
C ALA A 218 9.11 -15.80 -9.88
N ASP A 219 8.78 -15.54 -11.14
CA ASP A 219 9.64 -14.84 -12.08
C ASP A 219 9.77 -13.35 -11.71
N GLY A 220 10.99 -12.97 -11.29
CA GLY A 220 11.36 -11.59 -11.00
C GLY A 220 11.05 -11.12 -9.57
N LEU A 221 10.69 -12.04 -8.65
CA LEU A 221 10.57 -11.72 -7.23
C LEU A 221 11.92 -11.81 -6.53
N ASP A 222 12.24 -10.81 -5.73
CA ASP A 222 13.40 -10.75 -4.86
C ASP A 222 12.99 -10.71 -3.38
N SER A 223 13.96 -10.64 -2.46
CA SER A 223 13.64 -10.56 -1.03
C SER A 223 12.85 -9.30 -0.67
N SER A 224 13.06 -8.18 -1.36
CA SER A 224 12.32 -6.94 -1.09
C SER A 224 10.85 -7.07 -1.52
N SER A 225 10.58 -7.78 -2.62
CA SER A 225 9.22 -8.07 -3.09
C SER A 225 8.40 -8.83 -2.05
N TYR A 226 8.99 -9.84 -1.39
CA TYR A 226 8.30 -10.57 -0.32
C TYR A 226 8.06 -9.71 0.92
N PHE A 227 9.01 -8.83 1.26
CA PHE A 227 8.77 -7.82 2.30
C PHE A 227 7.61 -6.89 1.93
N ASN A 228 7.55 -6.40 0.70
CA ASN A 228 6.49 -5.51 0.24
C ASN A 228 5.11 -6.17 0.28
N ALA A 229 5.02 -7.44 -0.12
CA ALA A 229 3.78 -8.23 -0.01
C ALA A 229 3.37 -8.45 1.46
N LEU A 230 4.33 -8.77 2.33
CA LEU A 230 4.11 -8.86 3.78
C LEU A 230 3.65 -7.52 4.36
N ASP A 231 4.26 -6.42 3.93
CA ASP A 231 3.99 -5.06 4.37
C ASP A 231 2.54 -4.66 4.04
N LEU A 232 2.09 -4.94 2.81
CA LEU A 232 0.72 -4.76 2.34
C LEU A 232 -0.29 -5.58 3.16
N LEU A 233 -0.07 -6.90 3.28
CA LEU A 233 -0.98 -7.78 4.02
C LEU A 233 -1.04 -7.43 5.51
N SER A 234 0.09 -6.97 6.08
CA SER A 234 0.19 -6.57 7.49
C SER A 234 -0.33 -5.17 7.82
N ARG A 235 -0.81 -4.40 6.83
CA ARG A 235 -1.49 -3.13 7.11
C ARG A 235 -2.98 -3.29 7.33
N ILE A 236 -3.55 -4.42 6.93
CA ILE A 236 -4.98 -4.65 7.02
C ILE A 236 -5.37 -4.83 8.50
N GLN A 237 -6.22 -3.93 9.00
CA GLN A 237 -6.69 -3.90 10.39
C GLN A 237 -8.14 -4.37 10.50
N GLY A 238 -9.01 -4.00 9.55
CA GLY A 238 -10.41 -4.42 9.54
C GLY A 238 -10.55 -5.84 9.02
N VAL A 239 -10.74 -6.82 9.92
CA VAL A 239 -11.20 -8.16 9.52
C VAL A 239 -12.71 -8.23 9.74
N PRO A 240 -13.52 -8.45 8.71
CA PRO A 240 -14.95 -8.52 8.89
C PRO A 240 -15.33 -9.75 9.75
N ASP A 241 -16.19 -9.51 10.73
CA ASP A 241 -16.68 -10.52 11.68
C ASP A 241 -17.94 -11.22 11.15
N SER A 242 -18.70 -10.56 10.27
CA SER A 242 -19.94 -11.06 9.70
C SER A 242 -20.15 -10.61 8.26
N GLU A 243 -21.01 -11.31 7.52
CA GLU A 243 -21.36 -10.96 6.13
C GLU A 243 -22.06 -9.60 6.02
N TYR A 244 -22.75 -9.13 7.06
CA TYR A 244 -23.37 -7.79 7.12
C TYR A 244 -22.37 -6.63 7.16
N GLN A 245 -21.07 -6.91 7.28
CA GLN A 245 -20.04 -5.88 7.19
C GLN A 245 -19.46 -5.77 5.77
N LEU A 246 -19.97 -6.57 4.82
CA LEU A 246 -19.54 -6.58 3.42
C LEU A 246 -20.56 -5.76 2.60
N GLU A 247 -20.44 -4.44 2.63
CA GLU A 247 -21.42 -3.52 2.04
C GLU A 247 -20.78 -2.40 1.20
N ASP A 248 -19.46 -2.21 1.29
CA ASP A 248 -18.77 -1.07 0.69
C ASP A 248 -18.01 -1.46 -0.58
N TRP A 249 -18.53 -1.05 -1.73
CA TRP A 249 -18.00 -1.42 -3.06
C TRP A 249 -17.30 -0.26 -3.77
N TYR A 250 -16.12 -0.51 -4.34
CA TYR A 250 -15.44 0.45 -5.21
C TYR A 250 -15.99 0.44 -6.64
N GLY A 251 -16.23 -0.77 -7.16
CA GLY A 251 -16.88 -1.04 -8.44
C GLY A 251 -18.40 -1.12 -8.31
N ASN A 252 -19.01 -1.99 -9.12
CA ASN A 252 -20.44 -2.25 -9.03
C ASN A 252 -20.75 -3.29 -7.93
N GLU A 253 -21.85 -3.07 -7.23
CA GLU A 253 -22.39 -4.03 -6.27
C GLU A 253 -22.67 -5.38 -6.96
N PRO A 254 -22.36 -6.52 -6.32
CA PRO A 254 -22.62 -7.83 -6.89
C PRO A 254 -24.13 -8.06 -7.12
N GLU A 255 -24.53 -8.42 -8.34
CA GLU A 255 -25.94 -8.63 -8.70
C GLU A 255 -26.62 -9.81 -7.98
N SER A 256 -25.84 -10.71 -7.37
CA SER A 256 -26.33 -11.96 -6.76
C SER A 256 -25.83 -12.11 -5.33
N ASP A 257 -26.74 -12.40 -4.41
CA ASP A 257 -26.42 -12.69 -3.00
C ASP A 257 -25.43 -13.86 -2.84
N SER A 258 -25.42 -14.80 -3.79
CA SER A 258 -24.49 -15.94 -3.80
C SER A 258 -23.08 -15.61 -4.33
N HIS A 259 -22.82 -14.36 -4.70
CA HIS A 259 -21.54 -13.95 -5.22
C HIS A 259 -20.43 -14.07 -4.17
N ALA A 260 -19.21 -14.42 -4.60
CA ALA A 260 -18.08 -14.62 -3.69
C ALA A 260 -17.76 -13.38 -2.85
N LEU A 261 -18.01 -12.18 -3.40
CA LEU A 261 -17.80 -10.91 -2.69
C LEU A 261 -18.71 -10.74 -1.47
N ASN A 262 -19.90 -11.34 -1.48
CA ASN A 262 -20.85 -11.27 -0.35
C ASN A 262 -20.59 -12.37 0.70
N SER A 263 -19.68 -13.33 0.41
CA SER A 263 -19.38 -14.42 1.33
C SER A 263 -18.12 -14.15 2.14
N LEU A 264 -18.27 -14.02 3.44
CA LEU A 264 -17.14 -13.86 4.37
C LEU A 264 -16.16 -15.05 4.29
N SER A 265 -16.68 -16.24 4.01
CA SER A 265 -15.86 -17.45 3.82
C SER A 265 -14.92 -17.33 2.61
N ALA A 266 -15.36 -16.68 1.54
CA ALA A 266 -14.57 -16.46 0.34
C ALA A 266 -13.47 -15.43 0.58
N HIS A 267 -13.77 -14.33 1.29
CA HIS A 267 -12.78 -13.34 1.73
C HIS A 267 -11.69 -13.98 2.60
N ARG A 268 -12.11 -14.74 3.63
CA ARG A 268 -11.17 -15.49 4.49
C ARG A 268 -10.31 -16.47 3.69
N ARG A 269 -10.90 -17.17 2.73
CA ARG A 269 -10.16 -18.09 1.86
C ARG A 269 -9.14 -17.35 0.98
N ALA A 270 -9.52 -16.23 0.37
CA ALA A 270 -8.62 -15.44 -0.46
C ALA A 270 -7.43 -14.92 0.37
N ALA A 271 -7.70 -14.36 1.55
CA ALA A 271 -6.67 -13.91 2.49
C ALA A 271 -5.74 -15.05 2.93
N GLN A 272 -6.29 -16.21 3.30
CA GLN A 272 -5.51 -17.40 3.65
C GLN A 272 -4.59 -17.83 2.51
N GLU A 273 -5.10 -17.88 1.27
CA GLU A 273 -4.30 -18.29 0.12
C GLU A 273 -3.17 -17.28 -0.19
N ALA A 274 -3.39 -15.99 0.03
CA ALA A 274 -2.35 -14.96 -0.09
C ALA A 274 -1.25 -15.12 0.98
N TRP A 275 -1.63 -15.27 2.26
CA TRP A 275 -0.69 -15.52 3.36
C TRP A 275 0.09 -16.83 3.17
N LEU A 276 -0.57 -17.89 2.71
CA LEU A 276 0.10 -19.17 2.39
C LEU A 276 1.06 -19.04 1.21
N GLY A 277 0.74 -18.19 0.22
CA GLY A 277 1.68 -17.83 -0.85
C GLY A 277 2.98 -17.26 -0.28
N LEU A 278 2.87 -16.36 0.71
CA LEU A 278 4.03 -15.81 1.39
C LEU A 278 4.76 -16.86 2.23
N PHE A 279 4.05 -17.75 2.93
CA PHE A 279 4.69 -18.81 3.72
C PHE A 279 5.43 -19.87 2.90
N ARG A 280 5.05 -20.04 1.62
CA ARG A 280 5.73 -20.94 0.68
C ARG A 280 6.92 -20.30 -0.03
N SER A 281 7.03 -18.97 0.03
CA SER A 281 8.13 -18.21 -0.56
C SER A 281 9.45 -18.40 0.22
N PRO A 282 10.62 -18.04 -0.34
CA PRO A 282 11.88 -18.06 0.39
C PRO A 282 11.89 -17.01 1.52
N ILE A 283 11.35 -17.38 2.68
CA ILE A 283 11.29 -16.56 3.89
C ILE A 283 12.68 -16.43 4.52
N THR A 284 13.20 -15.21 4.61
CA THR A 284 14.41 -14.86 5.35
C THR A 284 14.12 -14.80 6.86
N ALA A 285 15.17 -14.75 7.69
CA ALA A 285 15.00 -14.63 9.15
C ALA A 285 14.19 -13.39 9.55
N ASP A 286 14.31 -12.29 8.81
CA ASP A 286 13.63 -11.04 9.11
C ASP A 286 12.16 -11.04 8.64
N HIS A 287 11.85 -11.67 7.50
CA HIS A 287 10.47 -11.99 7.12
C HIS A 287 9.78 -12.76 8.24
N ARG A 288 10.44 -13.83 8.74
CA ARG A 288 9.90 -14.67 9.82
C ARG A 288 9.60 -13.88 11.08
N LYS A 289 10.53 -13.03 11.54
CA LYS A 289 10.30 -12.17 12.72
C LYS A 289 9.09 -11.26 12.54
N LYS A 290 8.95 -10.62 11.37
CA LYS A 290 7.82 -9.73 11.07
C LYS A 290 6.50 -10.49 11.04
N ILE A 291 6.45 -11.66 10.39
CA ILE A 291 5.29 -12.56 10.40
C ILE A 291 4.88 -12.91 11.83
N LEU A 292 5.83 -13.35 12.67
CA LEU A 292 5.57 -13.73 14.06
C LEU A 292 5.03 -12.55 14.89
N GLN A 293 5.51 -11.32 14.64
CA GLN A 293 5.02 -10.13 15.33
C GLN A 293 3.55 -9.84 15.04
N VAL A 294 3.12 -10.03 13.78
CA VAL A 294 1.77 -9.71 13.32
C VAL A 294 0.79 -10.88 13.40
N THR A 295 1.29 -12.09 13.68
CA THR A 295 0.51 -13.33 13.60
C THR A 295 -0.81 -13.27 14.39
N THR A 296 -0.76 -12.83 15.65
CA THR A 296 -1.95 -12.84 16.53
C THR A 296 -3.01 -11.84 16.10
N GLN A 297 -2.62 -10.64 15.66
CA GLN A 297 -3.56 -9.55 15.38
C GLN A 297 -4.03 -9.53 13.93
N GLN A 298 -3.18 -9.93 12.98
CA GLN A 298 -3.43 -9.70 11.55
C GLN A 298 -3.46 -10.98 10.72
N ILE A 299 -3.01 -12.12 11.24
CA ILE A 299 -3.01 -13.39 10.49
C ILE A 299 -4.10 -14.31 11.03
N ILE A 300 -4.08 -14.63 12.32
CA ILE A 300 -5.02 -15.58 12.95
C ILE A 300 -6.49 -15.27 12.64
N PRO A 301 -6.99 -14.01 12.69
CA PRO A 301 -8.40 -13.73 12.40
C PRO A 301 -8.86 -14.20 11.01
N TRP A 302 -7.96 -14.22 10.02
CA TRP A 302 -8.27 -14.70 8.67
C TRP A 302 -8.28 -16.23 8.54
N PHE A 303 -7.68 -16.97 9.48
CA PHE A 303 -7.44 -18.42 9.38
C PHE A 303 -8.50 -19.29 10.09
N SER A 304 -9.76 -18.85 10.17
CA SER A 304 -10.81 -19.51 10.99
C SER A 304 -11.03 -21.00 10.71
N THR A 305 -10.72 -21.51 9.52
CA THR A 305 -10.98 -22.92 9.12
C THR A 305 -9.71 -23.77 9.01
N LYS A 306 -8.51 -23.17 8.97
CA LYS A 306 -7.24 -23.88 8.69
C LYS A 306 -6.12 -23.46 9.64
N LEU A 307 -6.46 -23.36 10.91
CA LEU A 307 -5.53 -22.92 11.94
C LEU A 307 -4.36 -23.88 12.16
N GLU A 308 -4.56 -25.16 11.86
CA GLU A 308 -3.54 -26.21 11.89
C GLU A 308 -2.33 -25.93 11.00
N ILE A 309 -2.47 -25.12 9.95
CA ILE A 309 -1.32 -24.77 9.11
C ILE A 309 -0.41 -23.74 9.82
N LEU A 310 -1.00 -22.87 10.64
CA LEU A 310 -0.26 -21.89 11.43
C LEU A 310 0.45 -22.56 12.62
N THR A 311 -0.12 -23.63 13.18
CA THR A 311 0.44 -24.31 14.35
C THR A 311 1.81 -24.90 14.04
N ASP A 312 1.98 -25.51 12.87
CA ASP A 312 3.25 -26.10 12.44
C ASP A 312 4.34 -25.02 12.33
N PHE A 313 4.07 -23.95 11.58
CA PHE A 313 4.98 -22.81 11.45
C PHE A 313 5.35 -22.15 12.78
N LEU A 314 4.37 -21.98 13.69
CA LEU A 314 4.59 -21.39 15.01
C LEU A 314 5.37 -22.33 15.92
N THR A 315 5.10 -23.63 15.85
CA THR A 315 5.80 -24.67 16.61
C THR A 315 7.25 -24.77 16.19
N ASP A 316 7.54 -24.77 14.89
CA ASP A 316 8.91 -24.74 14.36
C ASP A 316 9.64 -23.46 14.79
N SER A 317 8.95 -22.32 14.69
CA SER A 317 9.50 -21.04 15.13
C SER A 317 9.79 -21.02 16.63
N PHE A 318 8.96 -21.69 17.44
CA PHE A 318 9.15 -21.84 18.88
C PHE A 318 10.28 -22.81 19.23
N ASN A 319 10.39 -23.91 18.50
CA ASN A 319 11.44 -24.90 18.68
C ASN A 319 12.82 -24.36 18.27
N SER A 320 12.86 -23.43 17.31
CA SER A 320 14.10 -22.77 16.87
C SER A 320 14.82 -21.96 17.95
N GLY A 321 14.13 -21.58 19.04
CA GLY A 321 14.72 -20.87 20.17
C GLY A 321 14.99 -19.37 19.92
N GLY A 322 15.65 -18.73 20.89
CA GLY A 322 16.06 -17.33 20.82
C GLY A 322 14.91 -16.34 20.61
N SER A 323 15.15 -15.30 19.80
CA SER A 323 14.14 -14.25 19.56
C SER A 323 12.89 -14.75 18.86
N ASN A 324 13.00 -15.76 18.01
CA ASN A 324 11.86 -16.29 17.26
C ASN A 324 10.88 -17.00 18.20
N ALA A 325 11.40 -17.76 19.16
CA ALA A 325 10.57 -18.43 20.15
C ALA A 325 9.80 -17.46 21.05
N LEU A 326 10.41 -16.33 21.41
CA LEU A 326 9.71 -15.28 22.17
C LEU A 326 8.57 -14.65 21.37
N LEU A 327 8.76 -14.46 20.06
CA LEU A 327 7.74 -13.88 19.19
C LEU A 327 6.61 -14.87 18.89
N SER A 328 6.92 -16.15 18.67
CA SER A 328 5.92 -17.19 18.40
C SER A 328 5.07 -17.54 19.63
N LEU A 329 5.58 -17.32 20.84
CA LEU A 329 4.90 -17.64 22.10
C LEU A 329 3.49 -17.01 22.21
N GLN A 330 3.31 -15.78 21.72
CA GLN A 330 1.97 -15.16 21.73
C GLN A 330 1.01 -15.87 20.76
N GLY A 331 1.51 -16.25 19.57
CA GLY A 331 0.74 -17.01 18.60
C GLY A 331 0.31 -18.36 19.18
N ILE A 332 1.25 -19.11 19.74
CA ILE A 332 0.99 -20.41 20.38
C ILE A 332 -0.03 -20.28 21.51
N PHE A 333 0.14 -19.29 22.40
CA PHE A 333 -0.81 -19.07 23.49
C PHE A 333 -2.21 -18.81 23.00
N HIS A 334 -2.35 -17.98 21.96
CA HIS A 334 -3.65 -17.71 21.36
C HIS A 334 -4.27 -18.99 20.77
N LEU A 335 -3.47 -19.85 20.13
CA LEU A 335 -3.92 -21.13 19.61
C LEU A 335 -4.37 -22.09 20.71
N ILE A 336 -3.62 -22.19 21.81
CA ILE A 336 -3.97 -23.03 22.97
C ILE A 336 -5.28 -22.54 23.61
N THR A 337 -5.40 -21.24 23.87
CA THR A 337 -6.52 -20.70 24.67
C THR A 337 -7.80 -20.49 23.90
N LYS A 338 -7.73 -20.06 22.64
CA LYS A 338 -8.92 -19.75 21.83
C LYS A 338 -9.36 -20.90 20.96
N ASN A 339 -8.42 -21.73 20.53
CA ASN A 339 -8.67 -22.76 19.54
C ASN A 339 -8.46 -24.18 20.09
N ASN A 340 -8.17 -24.30 21.39
CA ASN A 340 -7.97 -25.58 22.10
C ASN A 340 -6.96 -26.50 21.41
N ILE A 341 -5.90 -25.91 20.84
CA ILE A 341 -4.82 -26.69 20.22
C ILE A 341 -3.79 -27.03 21.29
N ASP A 342 -3.62 -28.31 21.58
CA ASP A 342 -2.66 -28.77 22.57
C ASP A 342 -1.23 -28.65 22.06
N TYR A 343 -0.36 -28.05 22.88
CA TYR A 343 1.09 -28.06 22.69
C TYR A 343 1.72 -28.97 23.74
N PRO A 344 2.31 -30.12 23.35
CA PRO A 344 2.88 -31.06 24.32
C PRO A 344 4.03 -30.40 25.07
N ASP A 345 4.12 -30.67 26.38
CA ASP A 345 5.22 -30.20 27.23
C ASP A 345 5.43 -28.67 27.25
N PHE A 346 4.36 -27.90 27.03
CA PHE A 346 4.41 -26.43 26.96
C PHE A 346 5.23 -25.79 28.10
N TYR A 347 4.96 -26.16 29.36
CA TYR A 347 5.65 -25.58 30.51
C TYR A 347 7.12 -25.98 30.61
N THR A 348 7.51 -27.17 30.15
CA THR A 348 8.93 -27.56 30.16
C THR A 348 9.70 -26.74 29.14
N LYS A 349 9.10 -26.51 27.97
CA LYS A 349 9.70 -25.66 26.93
C LYS A 349 9.72 -24.19 27.35
N LEU A 350 8.65 -23.68 27.96
CA LEU A 350 8.60 -22.35 28.56
C LEU A 350 9.69 -22.16 29.63
N TYR A 351 9.91 -23.17 30.46
CA TYR A 351 10.98 -23.18 31.46
C TYR A 351 12.36 -23.16 30.80
N SER A 352 12.56 -23.92 29.72
CA SER A 352 13.82 -23.92 28.97
C SER A 352 14.12 -22.61 28.26
N LEU A 353 13.07 -21.89 27.81
CA LEU A 353 13.17 -20.60 27.15
C LEU A 353 13.58 -19.49 28.11
N LEU A 354 13.32 -19.67 29.41
CA LEU A 354 13.78 -18.73 30.42
C LEU A 354 15.30 -18.90 30.64
N ASP A 355 16.08 -18.17 29.85
CA ASP A 355 17.53 -18.11 29.87
C ASP A 355 18.05 -16.68 30.16
N GLU A 356 19.37 -16.51 30.13
CA GLU A 356 20.02 -15.21 30.32
C GLU A 356 19.66 -14.23 29.19
N ASP A 357 19.66 -14.71 27.94
CA ASP A 357 19.40 -13.90 26.74
C ASP A 357 18.01 -13.26 26.75
N VAL A 358 16.99 -13.96 27.27
CA VAL A 358 15.62 -13.41 27.40
C VAL A 358 15.59 -12.14 28.25
N LEU A 359 16.39 -12.04 29.31
CA LEU A 359 16.41 -10.87 30.19
C LEU A 359 17.06 -9.64 29.54
N HIS A 360 17.96 -9.89 28.58
CA HIS A 360 18.61 -8.87 27.75
C HIS A 360 17.85 -8.57 26.44
N SER A 361 16.85 -9.38 26.09
CA SER A 361 16.07 -9.24 24.86
C SER A 361 15.22 -7.97 24.82
N LYS A 362 15.11 -7.37 23.62
CA LYS A 362 14.18 -6.27 23.33
C LYS A 362 12.72 -6.67 23.58
N HIS A 363 12.38 -7.96 23.47
CA HIS A 363 11.01 -8.46 23.58
C HIS A 363 10.63 -8.92 25.00
N ARG A 364 11.49 -8.71 26.01
CA ARG A 364 11.29 -9.17 27.40
C ARG A 364 9.97 -8.71 28.04
N SER A 365 9.53 -7.48 27.79
CA SER A 365 8.29 -6.95 28.37
C SER A 365 7.05 -7.70 27.86
N ARG A 366 7.03 -8.05 26.58
CA ARG A 366 5.98 -8.88 25.97
C ARG A 366 6.02 -10.29 26.54
N PHE A 367 7.22 -10.87 26.69
CA PHE A 367 7.41 -12.19 27.29
C PHE A 367 6.91 -12.24 28.75
N PHE A 368 7.30 -11.30 29.60
CA PHE A 368 6.89 -11.31 31.02
C PHE A 368 5.38 -11.14 31.20
N ARG A 369 4.70 -10.34 30.38
CA ARG A 369 3.23 -10.26 30.39
C ARG A 369 2.57 -11.60 30.04
N LEU A 370 3.12 -12.32 29.07
CA LEU A 370 2.64 -13.66 28.72
C LEU A 370 2.96 -14.66 29.83
N LEU A 371 4.17 -14.60 30.39
CA LEU A 371 4.60 -15.46 31.51
C LEU A 371 3.68 -15.33 32.72
N ASP A 372 3.31 -14.09 33.07
CA ASP A 372 2.37 -13.79 34.13
C ASP A 372 1.00 -14.43 33.87
N THR A 373 0.52 -14.31 32.62
CA THR A 373 -0.75 -14.93 32.20
C THR A 373 -0.69 -16.46 32.27
N PHE A 374 0.42 -17.08 31.87
CA PHE A 374 0.58 -18.54 31.91
C PHE A 374 0.60 -19.07 33.33
N LEU A 375 1.39 -18.45 34.21
CA LEU A 375 1.61 -18.91 35.57
C LEU A 375 0.48 -18.52 36.54
N ALA A 376 -0.41 -17.61 36.14
CA ALA A 376 -1.67 -17.35 36.82
C ALA A 376 -2.73 -18.47 36.68
N SER A 377 -2.45 -19.52 35.88
CA SER A 377 -3.37 -20.64 35.72
C SER A 377 -3.59 -21.41 37.03
N SER A 378 -4.85 -21.67 37.38
CA SER A 378 -5.26 -22.33 38.63
C SER A 378 -4.88 -23.81 38.73
N HIS A 379 -4.52 -24.45 37.62
CA HIS A 379 -4.27 -25.89 37.54
C HIS A 379 -2.78 -26.26 37.56
N LEU A 380 -1.92 -25.33 37.98
CA LEU A 380 -0.47 -25.56 38.02
C LEU A 380 -0.01 -26.16 39.36
N PRO A 381 0.81 -27.22 39.34
CA PRO A 381 1.42 -27.75 40.55
C PRO A 381 2.34 -26.71 41.22
N ALA A 382 2.29 -26.60 42.55
CA ALA A 382 3.14 -25.67 43.30
C ALA A 382 4.64 -25.87 43.04
N ALA A 383 5.08 -27.13 42.82
CA ALA A 383 6.46 -27.45 42.50
C ALA A 383 6.92 -26.83 41.17
N LEU A 384 6.03 -26.76 40.17
CA LEU A 384 6.30 -26.14 38.88
C LEU A 384 6.54 -24.64 39.07
N ILE A 385 5.62 -23.95 39.76
CA ILE A 385 5.75 -22.51 40.03
C ILE A 385 7.04 -22.22 40.81
N ALA A 386 7.34 -23.01 41.85
CA ALA A 386 8.57 -22.87 42.63
C ALA A 386 9.84 -23.02 41.77
N SER A 387 9.82 -23.89 40.76
CA SER A 387 10.95 -24.06 39.82
C SER A 387 11.18 -22.80 38.96
N PHE A 388 10.10 -22.17 38.47
CA PHE A 388 10.16 -20.92 37.73
C PHE A 388 10.67 -19.78 38.60
N ILE A 389 10.14 -19.60 39.82
CA ILE A 389 10.60 -18.58 40.78
C ILE A 389 12.09 -18.77 41.07
N LYS A 390 12.51 -20.00 41.36
CA LYS A 390 13.92 -20.27 41.69
C LYS A 390 14.86 -19.97 40.53
N ARG A 391 14.44 -20.28 39.30
CA ARG A 391 15.21 -19.96 38.10
C ARG A 391 15.27 -18.45 37.85
N LEU A 392 14.14 -17.74 37.92
CA LEU A 392 14.08 -16.28 37.80
C LEU A 392 14.99 -15.58 38.82
N ALA A 393 14.95 -16.02 40.08
CA ALA A 393 15.81 -15.48 41.15
C ALA A 393 17.30 -15.75 40.93
N ARG A 394 17.67 -16.81 40.19
CA ARG A 394 19.06 -17.06 39.82
C ARG A 394 19.49 -16.16 38.67
N LEU A 395 18.66 -16.06 37.62
CA LEU A 395 18.95 -15.23 36.46
C LEU A 395 18.96 -13.72 36.80
N SER A 396 18.17 -13.30 37.80
CA SER A 396 18.13 -11.90 38.25
C SER A 396 19.46 -11.40 38.81
N LEU A 397 20.36 -12.28 39.26
CA LEU A 397 21.70 -11.91 39.74
C LEU A 397 22.58 -11.30 38.65
N GLN A 398 22.36 -11.67 37.40
CA GLN A 398 23.11 -11.20 36.22
C GLN A 398 22.25 -10.28 35.34
N ALA A 399 20.98 -10.09 35.69
CA ALA A 399 20.03 -9.37 34.88
C ALA A 399 20.24 -7.85 34.93
N PRO A 400 19.89 -7.13 33.85
CA PRO A 400 19.88 -5.67 33.87
C PRO A 400 18.78 -5.15 34.82
N PRO A 401 18.93 -3.95 35.42
CA PRO A 401 17.93 -3.38 36.33
C PRO A 401 16.52 -3.34 35.75
N GLY A 402 16.40 -3.08 34.44
CA GLY A 402 15.12 -3.06 33.74
C GLY A 402 14.39 -4.41 33.70
N ALA A 403 15.09 -5.54 33.85
CA ALA A 403 14.47 -6.86 33.99
C ALA A 403 14.14 -7.18 35.45
N ILE A 404 14.99 -6.76 36.40
CA ILE A 404 14.76 -6.96 37.85
C ILE A 404 13.44 -6.31 38.29
N VAL A 405 13.09 -5.15 37.73
CA VAL A 405 11.80 -4.46 37.99
C VAL A 405 10.60 -5.33 37.61
N TRP A 406 10.71 -6.24 36.65
CA TRP A 406 9.63 -7.18 36.34
C TRP A 406 9.65 -8.40 37.25
N ILE A 407 10.83 -8.86 37.69
CA ILE A 407 10.98 -10.13 38.42
C ILE A 407 10.60 -9.98 39.90
N VAL A 408 11.00 -8.89 40.56
CA VAL A 408 10.81 -8.74 42.03
C VAL A 408 9.35 -8.54 42.43
N PRO A 409 8.54 -7.72 41.72
CA PRO A 409 7.12 -7.56 42.05
C PRO A 409 6.26 -8.73 41.57
N TRP A 410 6.83 -9.65 40.78
CA TRP A 410 6.15 -10.84 40.31
C TRP A 410 6.05 -11.83 41.48
N THR A 411 5.01 -11.65 42.30
CA THR A 411 4.66 -12.45 43.47
C THR A 411 3.21 -12.85 43.44
#